data_AF-A0A401PUL4-F1
#
_entry.id   AF-A0A401PUL4-F1
#
_cell.length_a   1.000
_cell.length_b   1.000
_cell.length_c   1.000
_cell.angle_alpha   90.00
_cell.angle_beta   90.00
_cell.angle_gamma   90.00
#
_symmetry.space_group_name_H-M   'P 1'
#
loop_
_entity.id
_entity.type
_entity.pdbx_description
1 polymer ?
#
loop_
_entity_poly.entity_id
_entity_poly.type
_entity_poly.pdbx_seq_one_letter_code
_entity_poly.pdbx_strand_id
1 'polypeptide(L)'
;MSPGQGNQLPYTNVAVNSTLKVSWNHSKHFTDSMSDLENAMVTIIETFHKYSGREGDKLKLKKMELKELINNELSNFIGVSMAKFIFQE
;
A
#
# COMPACT_ATOMS: atom_id res chain seq x y z
N MET A 1 -36.00 -16.72 -37.50
CA MET A 1 -36.23 -16.43 -36.06
C MET A 1 -35.38 -17.38 -35.21
N SER A 2 -35.05 -16.95 -33.99
CA SER A 2 -33.80 -17.10 -33.24
C SER A 2 -33.18 -18.50 -32.99
N PRO A 3 -31.85 -18.56 -32.77
CA PRO A 3 -31.14 -19.74 -32.29
C PRO A 3 -31.36 -19.93 -30.79
N GLY A 4 -31.77 -21.14 -30.38
CA GLY A 4 -31.85 -21.52 -28.97
C GLY A 4 -30.49 -22.00 -28.46
N GLN A 5 -29.90 -21.25 -27.54
CA GLN A 5 -28.76 -21.68 -26.74
C GLN A 5 -29.23 -22.74 -25.74
N GLY A 6 -28.69 -23.96 -25.87
CA GLY A 6 -28.81 -25.04 -24.89
C GLY A 6 -27.42 -25.37 -24.34
N ASN A 7 -27.26 -25.22 -23.04
CA ASN A 7 -26.02 -25.31 -22.29
C ASN A 7 -25.25 -26.62 -22.51
N GLN A 8 -23.98 -26.52 -22.91
CA GLN A 8 -23.03 -27.63 -22.91
C GLN A 8 -22.22 -27.61 -21.59
N LEU A 9 -22.28 -28.72 -20.85
CA LEU A 9 -21.51 -29.00 -19.64
C LEU A 9 -20.02 -29.30 -19.96
N PRO A 10 -19.11 -29.26 -18.96
CA PRO A 10 -17.81 -28.64 -19.06
C PRO A 10 -16.73 -29.59 -19.55
N TYR A 11 -15.81 -29.09 -20.39
CA TYR A 11 -14.53 -29.74 -20.62
C TYR A 11 -13.42 -28.70 -20.51
N THR A 12 -12.68 -28.79 -19.40
CA THR A 12 -11.38 -28.16 -19.23
C THR A 12 -10.43 -28.71 -20.28
N ASN A 13 -10.28 -28.01 -21.40
CA ASN A 13 -9.18 -28.25 -22.32
C ASN A 13 -8.00 -27.38 -21.91
N VAL A 14 -7.14 -27.96 -21.05
CA VAL A 14 -5.75 -27.51 -20.90
C VAL A 14 -5.02 -27.87 -22.20
N ALA A 15 -5.11 -26.97 -23.18
CA ALA A 15 -4.23 -27.02 -24.34
C ALA A 15 -2.88 -26.41 -23.92
N VAL A 16 -1.95 -27.28 -23.52
CA VAL A 16 -0.53 -26.94 -23.35
C VAL A 16 0.07 -26.72 -24.74
N ASN A 17 0.10 -25.47 -25.19
CA ASN A 17 0.92 -25.04 -26.32
C ASN A 17 2.09 -24.18 -25.80
N SER A 18 3.28 -24.76 -25.92
CA SER A 18 4.54 -24.39 -25.28
C SER A 18 5.23 -23.12 -25.80
N THR A 19 4.55 -22.13 -26.37
CA THR A 19 5.22 -20.88 -26.82
C THR A 19 4.29 -19.66 -26.89
N LEU A 20 3.66 -19.30 -25.77
CA LEU A 20 3.24 -17.92 -25.54
C LEU A 20 3.56 -17.60 -24.09
N LYS A 21 4.41 -16.59 -23.88
CA LYS A 21 4.81 -16.07 -22.57
C LYS A 21 3.60 -16.06 -21.63
N VAL A 22 3.61 -16.95 -20.65
CA VAL A 22 2.91 -16.74 -19.39
C VAL A 22 3.72 -15.70 -18.63
N SER A 23 3.66 -14.46 -19.12
CA SER A 23 3.82 -13.30 -18.26
C SER A 23 2.47 -13.17 -17.58
N TRP A 24 2.28 -13.93 -16.49
CA TRP A 24 1.25 -13.56 -15.54
C TRP A 24 1.58 -12.14 -15.12
N ASN A 25 0.88 -11.18 -15.71
CA ASN A 25 0.78 -9.85 -15.16
C ASN A 25 0.31 -10.07 -13.73
N HIS A 26 1.22 -9.85 -12.78
CA HIS A 26 0.86 -9.58 -11.40
C HIS A 26 0.15 -8.23 -11.43
N SER A 27 -1.07 -8.24 -11.97
CA SER A 27 -1.96 -7.10 -11.95
C SER A 27 -2.37 -6.98 -10.50
N LYS A 28 -1.56 -6.23 -9.75
CA LYS A 28 -1.89 -5.68 -8.45
C LYS A 28 -2.98 -4.63 -8.67
N HIS A 29 -4.14 -5.09 -9.11
CA HIS A 29 -5.35 -4.30 -9.32
C HIS A 29 -6.49 -5.04 -8.62
N PHE A 30 -6.32 -5.24 -7.32
CA PHE A 30 -7.43 -5.41 -6.39
C PHE A 30 -7.50 -4.19 -5.48
N THR A 31 -7.48 -3.02 -6.09
CA THR A 31 -7.88 -1.77 -5.45
C THR A 31 -8.83 -1.12 -6.43
N ASP A 32 -10.10 -1.50 -6.37
CA ASP A 32 -11.16 -0.56 -6.71
C ASP A 32 -10.78 0.79 -6.10
N SER A 33 -10.88 1.85 -6.90
CA SER A 33 -10.30 3.16 -6.61
C SER A 33 -10.61 3.61 -5.19
N MET A 34 -9.66 3.41 -4.27
CA MET A 34 -9.78 3.90 -2.91
C MET A 34 -9.99 5.41 -3.03
N SER A 35 -10.96 5.91 -2.28
CA SER A 35 -11.18 7.35 -2.16
C SER A 35 -9.91 8.03 -1.67
N ASP A 36 -9.76 9.33 -1.95
CA ASP A 36 -8.59 10.08 -1.51
C ASP A 36 -8.38 9.99 0.01
N LEU A 37 -9.47 9.91 0.79
CA LEU A 37 -9.40 9.74 2.24
C LEU A 37 -8.88 8.35 2.64
N GLU A 38 -9.34 7.28 1.98
CA GLU A 38 -8.85 5.93 2.26
C GLU A 38 -7.37 5.79 1.93
N ASN A 39 -6.93 6.35 0.80
CA ASN A 39 -5.52 6.40 0.43
C ASN A 39 -4.69 7.21 1.44
N ALA A 40 -5.20 8.36 1.89
CA ALA A 40 -4.54 9.16 2.91
C ALA A 40 -4.40 8.40 4.23
N MET A 41 -5.45 7.69 4.67
CA MET A 41 -5.41 6.88 5.89
C MET A 41 -4.42 5.72 5.78
N VAL A 42 -4.39 5.00 4.67
CA VAL A 42 -3.39 3.95 4.42
C VAL A 42 -1.98 4.56 4.46
N THR A 43 -1.76 5.69 3.81
CA THR A 43 -0.47 6.39 3.80
C THR A 43 -0.01 6.76 5.21
N ILE A 44 -0.92 7.27 6.07
CA ILE A 44 -0.59 7.60 7.46
C ILE A 44 -0.18 6.35 8.24
N ILE A 45 -0.92 5.24 8.10
CA ILE A 45 -0.65 3.98 8.80
C ILE A 45 0.69 3.38 8.35
N GLU A 46 0.93 3.31 7.05
CA GLU A 46 2.19 2.81 6.49
C GLU A 46 3.39 3.67 6.91
N THR A 47 3.21 5.00 6.87
CA THR A 47 4.24 5.93 7.34
C THR A 47 4.53 5.74 8.82
N PHE A 48 3.51 5.58 9.67
CA PHE A 48 3.71 5.27 11.09
C PHE A 48 4.56 4.00 11.27
N HIS A 49 4.18 2.90 10.60
CA HIS A 49 4.88 1.62 10.72
C HIS A 49 6.28 1.61 10.10
N LYS A 50 6.58 2.50 9.15
CA LYS A 50 7.93 2.68 8.58
C LYS A 50 8.94 3.22 9.61
N TYR A 51 8.48 3.99 10.58
CA TYR A 51 9.33 4.58 11.62
C TYR A 51 9.20 3.90 12.97
N SER A 52 8.05 3.28 13.30
CA SER A 52 7.83 2.61 14.59
C SER A 52 8.60 1.31 14.74
N GLY A 53 8.92 0.95 15.98
CA GLY A 53 9.42 -0.39 16.33
C GLY A 53 10.88 -0.67 15.97
N ARG A 54 11.68 0.34 15.61
CA ARG A 54 13.13 0.21 15.46
C ARG A 54 13.80 -0.02 16.81
N GLU A 55 13.22 0.51 17.88
CA GLU A 55 13.76 0.36 19.22
C GLU A 55 12.82 -0.34 20.22
N GLY A 56 11.95 -1.24 19.77
CA GLY A 56 11.12 -2.06 20.67
C GLY A 56 9.68 -2.21 20.21
N ASP A 57 8.77 -1.43 20.80
CA ASP A 57 7.32 -1.55 20.59
C ASP A 57 6.91 -1.05 19.20
N LYS A 58 6.50 -1.96 18.31
CA LYS A 58 6.09 -1.67 16.92
C LYS A 58 4.80 -0.85 16.81
N LEU A 59 4.07 -0.70 17.91
CA LEU A 59 2.82 0.07 17.97
C LEU A 59 3.02 1.46 18.55
N LYS A 60 4.27 1.89 18.81
CA LYS A 60 4.61 3.22 19.33
C LYS A 60 5.79 3.81 18.59
N LEU A 61 5.81 5.14 18.50
CA LEU A 61 6.98 5.91 18.08
C LEU A 61 7.69 6.45 19.31
N LYS A 62 8.97 6.16 19.44
CA LYS A 62 9.85 6.83 20.41
C LYS A 62 10.25 8.22 19.93
N LYS A 63 10.85 9.02 20.83
CA LYS A 63 11.31 10.39 20.54
C LYS A 63 12.21 10.45 19.29
N MET A 64 13.14 9.49 19.12
CA MET A 64 14.03 9.46 17.96
C MET A 64 13.31 9.03 16.68
N GLU A 65 12.43 8.03 16.74
CA GLU A 65 11.63 7.57 15.59
C GLU A 65 10.66 8.65 15.10
N LEU A 66 10.01 9.37 16.03
CA LEU A 66 9.17 10.52 15.73
C LEU A 66 9.97 11.67 15.11
N LYS A 67 11.20 11.90 15.60
CA LYS A 67 12.11 12.92 15.03
C LYS A 67 12.44 12.64 13.57
N GLU A 68 12.75 11.39 13.24
CA GLU A 68 13.01 11.02 11.85
C GLU A 68 11.77 11.13 10.96
N LEU A 69 10.60 10.69 11.44
CA LEU A 69 9.35 10.82 10.69
C LEU A 69 9.06 12.28 10.35
N ILE A 70 9.14 13.16 11.34
CA ILE A 70 8.88 14.60 11.17
C ILE A 70 9.86 15.21 10.16
N ASN A 71 11.15 14.90 10.27
CA ASN A 71 12.17 15.46 9.41
C ASN A 71 12.10 14.96 7.96
N ASN A 72 11.65 13.72 7.74
CA ASN A 72 11.65 13.10 6.41
C ASN A 72 10.32 13.26 5.67
N GLU A 73 9.19 13.13 6.38
CA GLU A 73 7.86 13.10 5.76
C GLU A 73 7.10 14.43 5.93
N LEU A 74 7.41 15.20 6.98
CA LEU A 74 6.69 16.44 7.35
C LEU A 74 7.59 17.69 7.33
N SER A 75 8.73 17.63 6.63
CA SER A 75 9.74 18.69 6.56
C SER A 75 9.17 20.06 6.14
N ASN A 76 8.19 20.06 5.24
CA ASN A 76 7.53 21.28 4.76
C ASN A 76 6.36 21.76 5.66
N PHE A 77 5.81 20.86 6.48
CA PHE A 77 4.69 21.17 7.38
C PHE A 77 5.17 21.81 8.69
N ILE A 78 6.38 21.44 9.11
CA ILE A 78 6.94 21.81 10.39
C ILE A 78 7.88 22.98 10.14
N GLY A 79 7.37 24.21 10.21
CA GLY A 79 8.22 25.39 10.23
C GLY A 79 9.30 25.21 11.31
N VAL A 80 10.56 25.54 10.98
CA VAL A 80 11.81 25.33 11.75
C VAL A 80 11.66 25.53 13.27
N SER A 81 10.73 26.40 13.69
CA SER A 81 10.32 26.63 15.08
C SER A 81 9.78 25.39 15.81
N MET A 82 8.85 24.62 15.21
CA MET A 82 8.18 23.51 15.90
C MET A 82 9.08 22.28 16.04
N ALA A 83 9.96 22.05 15.07
CA ALA A 83 11.05 21.07 15.18
C ALA A 83 11.93 21.38 16.40
N LYS A 84 12.26 22.65 16.63
CA LYS A 84 13.08 23.07 17.78
C LYS A 84 12.42 22.74 19.13
N PHE A 85 11.10 22.86 19.24
CA PHE A 85 10.36 22.51 20.47
C PHE A 85 10.28 21.00 20.72
N ILE A 86 10.09 20.19 19.67
CA ILE A 86 10.03 18.73 19.80
C ILE A 86 11.42 18.13 20.07
N PHE A 87 12.49 18.80 19.61
CA PHE A 87 13.87 18.30 19.69
C PHE A 87 14.71 18.91 20.82
N GLN A 88 14.13 19.61 21.79
CA GLN A 88 14.87 20.07 22.97
C GLN A 88 15.17 18.89 23.91
N GLU A 89 16.41 18.83 24.42
CA GLU A 89 16.82 17.92 25.51
C GLU A 89 16.40 18.44 26.87
#